data_AF-A0A8T6X084-F1
#
_entry.id   AF-A0A8T6X084-F1
#
_cell.length_a   1.000
_cell.length_b   1.000
_cell.length_c   1.000
_cell.angle_alpha   90.00
_cell.angle_beta   90.00
_cell.angle_gamma   90.00
#
_symmetry.space_group_name_H-M   'P 1'
#
loop_
_entity.id
_entity.type
_entity.pdbx_description
1 polymer ?
#
loop_
_entity_poly.entity_id
_entity_poly.type
_entity_poly.pdbx_seq_one_letter_code
_entity_poly.pdbx_strand_id
1 'polypeptide(L)'
;MVSDIPVWDVVEEQDETLDLSPYIVDENDMDLEVTCDDGNVSVTGLSLSIRVRDWVPDRTLTIVVSDGEDSADAAIVLRVQNVNDPPGIPEITSPGDGERFEKGSAVAFEATFDDPDLEAGQVLTLIWTSDRDGELGRFTSDNTNVISNSDLSVGLHTITVTVDDGSETRSATLKITVFDDEVSTDGISTTLWAVILIVVLVVIAVFGYLLWTRKHNAL
;
A
#
# COMPACT_ATOMS: atom_id res chain seq x y z
N MET A 1 -24.47 22.36 -40.71
CA MET A 1 -24.89 21.00 -40.27
C MET A 1 -23.73 20.34 -39.55
N VAL A 2 -24.00 19.63 -38.44
CA VAL A 2 -23.03 18.77 -37.77
C VAL A 2 -23.43 17.31 -37.98
N SER A 3 -22.50 16.49 -38.47
CA SER A 3 -22.67 15.05 -38.69
C SER A 3 -22.21 14.25 -37.47
N ASP A 4 -22.34 12.93 -37.50
CA ASP A 4 -21.84 12.05 -36.44
C ASP A 4 -20.32 12.21 -36.27
N ILE A 5 -19.90 12.68 -35.10
CA ILE A 5 -18.49 12.81 -34.70
C ILE A 5 -18.08 11.49 -34.02
N PRO A 6 -16.90 10.91 -34.35
CA PRO A 6 -16.43 9.69 -33.71
C PRO A 6 -16.12 9.90 -32.22
N VAL A 7 -15.92 8.78 -31.52
CA VAL A 7 -15.26 8.81 -30.21
C VAL A 7 -13.89 9.46 -30.37
N TRP A 8 -13.57 10.39 -29.48
CA TRP A 8 -12.25 10.99 -29.39
C TRP A 8 -11.44 10.18 -28.38
N ASP A 9 -10.62 9.26 -28.91
CA ASP A 9 -9.64 8.55 -28.10
C ASP A 9 -8.41 9.45 -27.89
N VAL A 10 -8.05 9.71 -26.64
CA VAL A 10 -6.86 10.47 -26.25
C VAL A 10 -5.97 9.62 -25.35
N VAL A 11 -4.66 9.72 -25.50
CA VAL A 11 -3.71 9.11 -24.58
C VAL A 11 -3.33 10.14 -23.52
N GLU A 12 -3.30 9.76 -22.25
CA GLU A 12 -2.82 10.67 -21.21
C GLU A 12 -1.36 11.07 -21.43
N GLU A 13 -0.95 12.16 -20.78
CA GLU A 13 0.33 12.84 -20.92
C GLU A 13 0.69 13.36 -22.32
N GLN A 14 -0.15 13.10 -23.33
CA GLN A 14 0.04 13.52 -24.72
C GLN A 14 -0.89 14.68 -25.10
N ASP A 15 -0.39 15.52 -26.01
CA ASP A 15 -1.18 16.57 -26.63
C ASP A 15 -1.97 15.96 -27.79
N GLU A 16 -3.29 15.91 -27.67
CA GLU A 16 -4.19 15.29 -28.64
C GLU A 16 -5.07 16.34 -29.31
N THR A 17 -5.42 16.11 -30.58
CA THR A 17 -6.24 17.04 -31.36
C THR A 17 -7.27 16.31 -32.21
N LEU A 18 -8.51 16.77 -32.17
CA LEU A 18 -9.60 16.32 -33.03
C LEU A 18 -9.93 17.42 -34.06
N ASP A 19 -9.80 17.09 -35.34
CA ASP A 19 -10.25 17.94 -36.45
C ASP A 19 -11.73 17.72 -36.73
N LEU A 20 -12.54 18.77 -36.54
CA LEU A 20 -13.98 18.75 -36.79
C LEU A 20 -14.35 19.06 -38.25
N SER A 21 -13.40 19.53 -39.07
CA SER A 21 -13.64 19.91 -40.47
C SER A 21 -14.36 18.83 -41.31
N PRO A 22 -14.10 17.51 -41.12
CA PRO A 22 -14.82 16.47 -41.86
C PRO A 22 -16.29 16.29 -41.45
N TYR A 23 -16.68 16.75 -40.26
CA TYR A 23 -18.00 16.49 -39.67
C TYR A 23 -18.92 17.71 -39.72
N ILE A 24 -18.34 18.89 -39.93
CA ILE A 24 -19.06 20.15 -40.00
C ILE A 24 -19.13 20.61 -41.46
N VAL A 25 -20.35 20.81 -41.95
CA VAL A 25 -20.60 21.36 -43.29
C VAL A 25 -21.39 22.65 -43.12
N ASP A 26 -20.85 23.74 -43.62
CA ASP A 26 -21.56 25.00 -43.75
C ASP A 26 -21.81 25.32 -45.24
N GLU A 27 -23.06 25.65 -45.54
CA GLU A 27 -23.51 25.98 -46.90
C GLU A 27 -23.42 27.48 -47.20
N ASN A 28 -23.36 28.34 -46.17
CA ASN A 28 -23.48 29.79 -46.31
C ASN A 28 -22.14 30.55 -46.32
N ASP A 29 -21.00 29.84 -46.20
CA ASP A 29 -19.61 30.38 -46.25
C ASP A 29 -19.37 31.46 -45.19
N MET A 30 -20.11 31.40 -44.07
CA MET A 30 -19.91 32.28 -42.93
C MET A 30 -18.84 31.72 -41.99
N ASP A 31 -18.22 32.61 -41.22
CA ASP A 31 -17.22 32.19 -40.25
C ASP A 31 -17.88 31.38 -39.13
N LEU A 32 -17.40 30.16 -38.92
CA LEU A 32 -17.88 29.27 -37.86
C LEU A 32 -17.13 29.49 -36.55
N GLU A 33 -17.89 29.63 -35.47
CA GLU A 33 -17.39 29.61 -34.10
C GLU A 33 -17.77 28.28 -33.44
N VAL A 34 -16.79 27.62 -32.82
CA VAL A 34 -17.00 26.40 -32.05
C VAL A 34 -16.73 26.70 -30.58
N THR A 35 -17.62 26.23 -29.71
CA THR A 35 -17.42 26.24 -28.27
C THR A 35 -17.57 24.83 -27.72
N CYS A 36 -16.92 24.53 -26.60
CA CYS A 36 -17.00 23.26 -25.89
C CYS A 36 -17.35 23.53 -24.42
N ASP A 37 -18.17 22.67 -23.83
CA ASP A 37 -18.56 22.75 -22.41
C ASP A 37 -17.46 22.30 -21.43
N ASP A 38 -16.40 21.64 -21.92
CA ASP A 38 -15.27 21.19 -21.12
C ASP A 38 -14.16 22.25 -21.04
N GLY A 39 -13.94 22.77 -19.83
CA GLY A 39 -12.93 23.80 -19.56
C GLY A 39 -11.48 23.36 -19.75
N ASN A 40 -11.20 22.06 -19.92
CA ASN A 40 -9.87 21.55 -20.23
C ASN A 40 -9.62 21.40 -21.74
N VAL A 41 -10.66 21.54 -22.56
CA VAL A 41 -10.55 21.50 -24.02
C VAL A 41 -10.32 22.92 -24.53
N SER A 42 -9.23 23.09 -25.27
CA SER A 42 -8.98 24.32 -26.02
C SER A 42 -9.57 24.19 -27.41
N VAL A 43 -10.33 25.21 -27.83
CA VAL A 43 -10.90 25.27 -29.18
C VAL A 43 -10.14 26.29 -30.01
N THR A 44 -9.69 25.91 -31.21
CA THR A 44 -9.04 26.82 -32.16
C THR A 44 -9.57 26.53 -33.56
N GLY A 45 -10.44 27.42 -34.06
CA GLY A 45 -11.20 27.16 -35.29
C GLY A 45 -12.06 25.92 -35.15
N LEU A 46 -11.91 24.97 -36.07
CA LEU A 46 -12.60 23.68 -36.04
C LEU A 46 -11.79 22.56 -35.36
N SER A 47 -10.72 22.91 -34.62
CA SER A 47 -9.91 21.93 -33.91
C SER A 47 -10.16 22.00 -32.41
N LEU A 48 -10.40 20.83 -31.80
CA LEU A 48 -10.39 20.64 -30.36
C LEU A 48 -9.04 20.08 -29.94
N SER A 49 -8.41 20.66 -28.93
CA SER A 49 -7.14 20.17 -28.39
C SER A 49 -7.23 19.99 -26.89
N ILE A 50 -6.68 18.89 -26.37
CA ILE A 50 -6.64 18.60 -24.94
C ILE A 50 -5.31 17.96 -24.58
N ARG A 51 -4.86 18.19 -23.34
CA ARG A 51 -3.82 17.41 -22.70
C ARG A 51 -4.34 16.96 -21.34
N VAL A 52 -4.46 15.65 -21.18
CA VAL A 52 -4.81 15.02 -19.91
C VAL A 52 -3.51 14.65 -19.19
N ARG A 53 -3.44 14.82 -17.86
CA ARG A 53 -2.24 14.43 -17.09
C ARG A 53 -2.34 12.99 -16.63
N ASP A 54 -3.34 12.75 -15.79
CA ASP A 54 -3.63 11.45 -15.21
C ASP A 54 -4.96 10.93 -15.77
N TRP A 55 -5.14 9.62 -15.75
CA TRP A 55 -6.29 8.99 -16.36
C TRP A 55 -7.57 9.47 -15.69
N VAL A 56 -8.59 9.71 -16.52
CA VAL A 56 -9.91 10.08 -16.06
C VAL A 56 -10.97 9.24 -16.77
N PRO A 57 -12.10 8.92 -16.12
CA PRO A 57 -13.16 8.16 -16.76
C PRO A 57 -13.71 8.82 -18.03
N ASP A 58 -14.16 7.97 -18.97
CA ASP A 58 -14.84 8.39 -20.19
C ASP A 58 -15.98 9.39 -19.89
N ARG A 59 -16.08 10.45 -20.69
CA ARG A 59 -17.11 11.47 -20.54
C ARG A 59 -17.64 11.97 -21.88
N THR A 60 -18.81 12.58 -21.85
CA THR A 60 -19.42 13.20 -23.03
C THR A 60 -19.20 14.71 -22.97
N LEU A 61 -18.67 15.26 -24.06
CA LEU A 61 -18.51 16.69 -24.30
C LEU A 61 -19.67 17.16 -25.16
N THR A 62 -20.15 18.37 -24.92
CA THR A 62 -21.08 19.08 -25.79
C THR A 62 -20.33 20.17 -26.51
N ILE A 63 -20.34 20.14 -27.84
CA ILE A 63 -19.89 21.27 -28.64
C ILE A 63 -21.09 22.03 -29.20
N VAL A 64 -20.92 23.34 -29.37
CA VAL A 64 -21.87 24.19 -30.10
C VAL A 64 -21.12 24.84 -31.25
N VAL A 65 -21.64 24.64 -32.47
CA VAL A 65 -21.15 25.26 -33.70
C VAL A 65 -22.15 26.34 -34.10
N SER A 66 -21.68 27.57 -34.32
CA SER A 66 -22.52 28.72 -34.65
C SER A 66 -21.91 29.52 -35.80
N ASP A 67 -22.71 29.94 -36.76
CA ASP A 67 -22.32 30.92 -37.80
C ASP A 67 -22.67 32.38 -37.41
N GLY A 68 -23.33 32.55 -36.25
CA GLY A 68 -23.76 33.84 -35.72
C GLY A 68 -25.23 34.15 -35.98
N GLU A 69 -25.91 33.39 -36.85
CA GLU A 69 -27.36 33.43 -37.05
C GLU A 69 -28.04 32.17 -36.51
N ASP A 70 -27.48 31.00 -36.84
CA ASP A 70 -27.95 29.68 -36.42
C ASP A 70 -26.87 28.93 -35.61
N SER A 71 -27.30 27.96 -34.81
CA SER A 71 -26.40 27.09 -34.08
C SER A 71 -26.89 25.64 -34.04
N ALA A 72 -25.93 24.73 -33.90
CA ALA A 72 -26.18 23.30 -33.74
C ALA A 72 -25.27 22.73 -32.65
N ASP A 73 -25.84 21.85 -31.82
CA ASP A 73 -25.11 21.08 -30.83
C ASP A 73 -24.71 19.69 -31.35
N ALA A 74 -23.59 19.19 -30.85
CA ALA A 74 -23.19 17.80 -31.04
C ALA A 74 -22.50 17.25 -29.79
N ALA A 75 -22.70 15.95 -29.56
CA ALA A 75 -22.07 15.23 -28.46
C ALA A 75 -20.84 14.46 -28.97
N ILE A 76 -19.74 14.55 -28.22
CA ILE A 76 -18.50 13.81 -28.47
C ILE A 76 -18.20 12.97 -27.25
N VAL A 77 -18.00 11.67 -27.42
CA VAL A 77 -17.49 10.83 -26.34
C VAL A 77 -15.98 10.95 -26.31
N LEU A 78 -15.44 11.49 -25.22
CA LEU A 78 -14.01 11.53 -24.93
C LEU A 78 -13.63 10.30 -24.11
N ARG A 79 -12.72 9.48 -24.64
CA ARG A 79 -12.14 8.32 -23.96
C ARG A 79 -10.66 8.58 -23.71
N VAL A 80 -10.23 8.45 -22.46
CA VAL A 80 -8.82 8.58 -22.08
C VAL A 80 -8.21 7.20 -21.93
N GLN A 81 -7.09 6.98 -22.62
CA GLN A 81 -6.30 5.76 -22.52
C GLN A 81 -5.20 5.95 -21.47
N ASN A 82 -5.18 5.04 -20.50
CA ASN A 82 -4.19 5.00 -19.44
C ASN A 82 -2.81 4.56 -19.97
N VAL A 83 -1.75 5.13 -19.42
CA VAL A 83 -0.33 4.85 -19.60
C VAL A 83 0.25 4.71 -18.20
N ASN A 84 0.96 3.61 -17.94
CA ASN A 84 1.43 3.31 -16.60
C ASN A 84 2.29 4.43 -16.01
N ASP A 85 1.89 4.94 -14.86
CA ASP A 85 2.64 5.81 -13.98
C ASP A 85 3.30 4.99 -12.87
N PRO A 86 4.50 5.38 -12.41
CA PRO A 86 5.13 4.67 -11.31
C PRO A 86 4.44 5.00 -9.98
N PRO A 87 4.46 4.05 -9.01
CA PRO A 87 3.85 4.29 -7.72
C PRO A 87 4.56 5.41 -6.95
N GLY A 88 3.82 6.04 -6.05
CA GLY A 88 4.32 6.93 -5.02
C GLY A 88 5.29 6.22 -4.07
N ILE A 89 6.12 6.99 -3.36
CA ILE A 89 6.96 6.43 -2.30
C ILE A 89 6.05 6.07 -1.13
N PRO A 90 5.99 4.81 -0.69
CA PRO A 90 5.13 4.44 0.44
C PRO A 90 5.58 5.14 1.73
N GLU A 91 4.63 5.45 2.60
CA GLU A 91 4.90 5.97 3.94
C GLU A 91 4.54 4.90 4.96
N ILE A 92 5.50 4.48 5.78
CA ILE A 92 5.24 3.53 6.87
C ILE A 92 4.64 4.29 8.04
N THR A 93 3.40 3.95 8.40
CA THR A 93 2.64 4.60 9.48
C THR A 93 2.72 3.84 10.80
N SER A 94 3.03 2.55 10.76
CA SER A 94 3.27 1.71 11.94
C SER A 94 4.23 0.56 11.60
N PRO A 95 5.10 0.14 12.54
CA PRO A 95 5.45 0.81 13.79
C PRO A 95 6.26 2.10 13.54
N GLY A 96 6.53 2.88 14.59
CA GLY A 96 7.47 3.99 14.52
C GLY A 96 8.93 3.51 14.35
N ASP A 97 9.76 4.33 13.70
CA ASP A 97 11.19 4.05 13.55
C ASP A 97 11.89 4.02 14.93
N GLY A 98 12.68 2.97 15.14
CA GLY A 98 13.41 2.71 16.38
C GLY A 98 12.60 2.01 17.47
N GLU A 99 11.35 1.63 17.21
CA GLU A 99 10.52 0.93 18.20
C GLU A 99 11.10 -0.44 18.60
N ARG A 100 10.71 -0.88 19.81
CA ARG A 100 11.25 -2.09 20.44
C ARG A 100 10.13 -3.03 20.84
N PHE A 101 10.30 -4.30 20.54
CA PHE A 101 9.30 -5.33 20.79
C PHE A 101 9.93 -6.52 21.51
N GLU A 102 9.20 -7.11 22.46
CA GLU A 102 9.59 -8.39 23.06
C GLU A 102 9.41 -9.50 22.02
N LYS A 103 10.34 -10.46 21.98
CA LYS A 103 10.23 -11.66 21.15
C LYS A 103 8.88 -12.36 21.35
N GLY A 104 8.25 -12.77 20.25
CA GLY A 104 6.92 -13.38 20.27
C GLY A 104 5.77 -12.37 20.31
N SER A 105 6.03 -11.07 20.51
CA SER A 105 5.02 -10.03 20.40
C SER A 105 4.62 -9.84 18.94
N ALA A 106 3.32 -9.73 18.68
CA ALA A 106 2.80 -9.38 17.38
C ALA A 106 3.14 -7.91 17.06
N VAL A 107 3.88 -7.69 15.96
CA VAL A 107 4.18 -6.36 15.42
C VAL A 107 3.26 -6.13 14.22
N ALA A 108 2.53 -5.00 14.23
CA ALA A 108 1.68 -4.59 13.11
C ALA A 108 2.42 -3.59 12.23
N PHE A 109 2.64 -3.96 10.98
CA PHE A 109 3.20 -3.12 9.94
C PHE A 109 2.08 -2.57 9.07
N GLU A 110 2.06 -1.25 8.90
CA GLU A 110 1.08 -0.54 8.10
C GLU A 110 1.79 0.53 7.27
N ALA A 111 1.37 0.68 6.02
CA ALA A 111 1.84 1.75 5.15
C ALA A 111 0.69 2.36 4.34
N THR A 112 0.87 3.62 3.95
CA THR A 112 0.08 4.29 2.93
C THR A 112 0.88 4.38 1.63
N PHE A 113 0.17 4.40 0.51
CA PHE A 113 0.73 4.44 -0.83
C PHE A 113 -0.32 5.05 -1.76
N ASP A 114 0.16 5.58 -2.88
CA ASP A 114 -0.63 6.22 -3.92
C ASP A 114 -0.04 5.83 -5.28
N ASP A 115 -0.90 5.77 -6.29
CA ASP A 115 -0.53 5.60 -7.70
C ASP A 115 -1.69 6.16 -8.54
N PRO A 116 -1.43 7.05 -9.53
CA PRO A 116 -2.46 7.60 -10.41
C PRO A 116 -3.31 6.54 -11.12
N ASP A 117 -2.73 5.38 -11.43
CA ASP A 117 -3.37 4.31 -12.20
C ASP A 117 -4.37 3.48 -11.38
N LEU A 118 -4.42 3.68 -10.05
CA LEU A 118 -5.40 3.00 -9.21
C LEU A 118 -6.84 3.31 -9.64
N GLU A 119 -7.11 4.55 -10.08
CA GLU A 119 -8.44 4.93 -10.57
C GLU A 119 -8.78 4.27 -11.91
N ALA A 120 -7.76 3.99 -12.74
CA ALA A 120 -7.89 3.22 -13.97
C ALA A 120 -8.02 1.70 -13.74
N GLY A 121 -7.96 1.26 -12.48
CA GLY A 121 -8.16 -0.14 -12.08
C GLY A 121 -6.87 -0.95 -11.95
N GLN A 122 -5.70 -0.31 -11.89
CA GLN A 122 -4.44 -0.97 -11.56
C GLN A 122 -4.50 -1.49 -10.12
N VAL A 123 -3.80 -2.61 -9.87
CA VAL A 123 -3.70 -3.23 -8.55
C VAL A 123 -2.22 -3.37 -8.20
N LEU A 124 -1.81 -2.69 -7.12
CA LEU A 124 -0.44 -2.70 -6.64
C LEU A 124 -0.18 -3.95 -5.80
N THR A 125 1.04 -4.47 -5.87
CA THR A 125 1.57 -5.52 -4.99
C THR A 125 2.44 -4.89 -3.91
N LEU A 126 2.14 -5.23 -2.65
CA LEU A 126 2.90 -4.81 -1.48
C LEU A 126 3.65 -5.98 -0.87
N ILE A 127 4.94 -5.80 -0.63
CA ILE A 127 5.83 -6.81 -0.07
C ILE A 127 6.54 -6.21 1.15
N TRP A 128 6.33 -6.81 2.32
CA TRP A 128 7.07 -6.48 3.53
C TRP A 128 8.21 -7.47 3.73
N THR A 129 9.41 -6.96 3.97
CA THR A 129 10.60 -7.77 4.23
C THR A 129 11.38 -7.28 5.44
N SER A 130 12.06 -8.20 6.10
CA SER A 130 13.12 -7.94 7.06
C SER A 130 14.46 -8.38 6.48
N ASP A 131 15.50 -7.58 6.68
CA ASP A 131 16.89 -7.95 6.40
C ASP A 131 17.39 -9.19 7.17
N ARG A 132 16.71 -9.59 8.25
CA ARG A 132 17.04 -10.77 9.05
C ARG A 132 16.15 -11.98 8.73
N ASP A 133 14.85 -11.75 8.62
CA ASP A 133 13.85 -12.84 8.58
C ASP A 133 13.26 -13.08 7.19
N GLY A 134 13.60 -12.25 6.20
CA GLY A 134 13.10 -12.37 4.84
C GLY A 134 11.69 -11.80 4.66
N GLU A 135 10.89 -12.39 3.78
CA GLU A 135 9.53 -11.92 3.49
C GLU A 135 8.62 -12.13 4.70
N LEU A 136 8.06 -11.03 5.22
CA LEU A 136 7.10 -11.04 6.32
C LEU A 136 5.68 -11.24 5.80
N GLY A 137 5.41 -10.75 4.59
CA GLY A 137 4.25 -11.12 3.79
C GLY A 137 4.07 -10.26 2.54
N ARG A 138 3.07 -10.65 1.75
CA ARG A 138 2.75 -10.10 0.44
C ARG A 138 1.25 -10.02 0.25
N PHE A 139 0.77 -8.88 -0.24
CA PHE A 139 -0.65 -8.62 -0.48
C PHE A 139 -0.84 -7.63 -1.61
N THR A 140 -2.10 -7.44 -2.02
CA THR A 140 -2.50 -6.50 -3.06
C THR A 140 -3.26 -5.32 -2.47
N SER A 141 -3.23 -4.16 -3.15
CA SER A 141 -3.87 -2.92 -2.68
C SER A 141 -5.39 -3.03 -2.46
N ASP A 142 -6.05 -4.00 -3.11
CA ASP A 142 -7.48 -4.28 -2.97
C ASP A 142 -7.83 -5.18 -1.76
N ASN A 143 -6.84 -5.68 -1.02
CA ASN A 143 -7.04 -6.63 0.08
C ASN A 143 -6.86 -5.98 1.46
N THR A 144 -5.64 -5.57 1.80
CA THR A 144 -5.28 -4.99 3.11
C THR A 144 -4.02 -4.15 2.94
N ASN A 145 -3.79 -3.16 3.80
CA ASN A 145 -2.52 -2.43 3.92
C ASN A 145 -1.76 -2.76 5.22
N VAL A 146 -2.31 -3.67 6.04
CA VAL A 146 -1.76 -4.06 7.34
C VAL A 146 -1.34 -5.53 7.33
N ILE A 147 -0.15 -5.81 7.88
CA ILE A 147 0.31 -7.15 8.21
C ILE A 147 0.75 -7.24 9.67
N SER A 148 0.48 -8.37 10.31
CA SER A 148 0.97 -8.66 11.66
C SER A 148 1.92 -9.85 11.65
N ASN A 149 3.08 -9.71 12.31
CA ASN A 149 4.08 -10.77 12.44
C ASN A 149 4.54 -10.90 13.91
N SER A 150 4.52 -12.11 14.45
CA SER A 150 4.95 -12.42 15.83
C SER A 150 6.23 -13.24 15.91
N ASP A 151 6.81 -13.61 14.76
CA ASP A 151 7.87 -14.61 14.66
C ASP A 151 9.23 -13.97 14.32
N LEU A 152 9.35 -12.65 14.50
CA LEU A 152 10.59 -11.92 14.25
C LEU A 152 11.71 -12.42 15.17
N SER A 153 12.90 -12.63 14.58
CA SER A 153 14.08 -13.07 15.34
C SER A 153 14.59 -11.98 16.29
N VAL A 154 15.38 -12.33 17.31
CA VAL A 154 15.96 -11.31 18.22
C VAL A 154 17.05 -10.53 17.51
N GLY A 155 17.02 -9.20 17.61
CA GLY A 155 18.03 -8.31 17.07
C GLY A 155 17.47 -7.02 16.47
N LEU A 156 18.35 -6.28 15.79
CA LEU A 156 17.98 -5.09 15.02
C LEU A 156 17.56 -5.51 13.61
N HIS A 157 16.33 -5.16 13.22
CA HIS A 157 15.79 -5.38 11.88
C HIS A 157 15.74 -4.05 11.13
N THR A 158 16.08 -4.11 9.85
CA THR A 158 15.65 -3.12 8.85
C THR A 158 14.44 -3.72 8.14
N ILE A 159 13.28 -3.10 8.35
CA ILE A 159 12.03 -3.50 7.72
C ILE A 159 11.85 -2.66 6.47
N THR A 160 11.52 -3.30 5.35
CA THR A 160 11.28 -2.65 4.06
C THR A 160 9.87 -2.99 3.59
N VAL A 161 9.09 -1.97 3.23
CA VAL A 161 7.89 -2.14 2.40
C VAL A 161 8.23 -1.78 0.97
N THR A 162 7.88 -2.64 0.04
CA THR A 162 8.01 -2.41 -1.41
C THR A 162 6.61 -2.40 -2.02
N VAL A 163 6.30 -1.34 -2.76
CA VAL A 163 5.10 -1.20 -3.60
C VAL A 163 5.54 -1.41 -5.04
N ASP A 164 4.84 -2.29 -5.74
CA ASP A 164 5.14 -2.75 -7.10
C ASP A 164 3.87 -2.65 -7.94
N ASP A 165 3.93 -1.92 -9.05
CA ASP A 165 2.81 -1.72 -9.99
C ASP A 165 2.82 -2.75 -11.15
N GLY A 166 3.82 -3.63 -11.19
CA GLY A 166 4.07 -4.60 -12.25
C GLY A 166 5.14 -4.19 -13.28
N SER A 167 5.55 -2.93 -13.28
CA SER A 167 6.55 -2.31 -14.17
C SER A 167 7.70 -1.66 -13.37
N GLU A 168 7.34 -0.84 -12.40
CA GLU A 168 8.20 -0.09 -11.50
C GLU A 168 7.93 -0.42 -10.03
N THR A 169 8.93 -0.13 -9.19
CA THR A 169 8.79 -0.29 -7.74
C THR A 169 9.22 0.96 -6.98
N ARG A 170 8.62 1.15 -5.81
CA ARG A 170 9.07 2.10 -4.78
C ARG A 170 9.16 1.40 -3.44
N SER A 171 9.96 1.94 -2.53
CA SER A 171 10.14 1.35 -1.21
C SER A 171 10.42 2.37 -0.14
N ALA A 172 10.05 2.01 1.09
CA ALA A 172 10.40 2.73 2.30
C ALA A 172 10.91 1.75 3.36
N THR A 173 11.71 2.26 4.29
CA THR A 173 12.35 1.45 5.32
C THR A 173 12.22 2.08 6.70
N LEU A 174 12.11 1.23 7.73
CA LEU A 174 12.28 1.61 9.12
C LEU A 174 13.16 0.61 9.87
N LYS A 175 13.54 0.94 11.09
CA LYS A 175 14.26 0.03 11.98
C LYS A 175 13.42 -0.31 13.20
N ILE A 176 13.44 -1.58 13.61
CA ILE A 176 12.91 -2.02 14.90
C ILE A 176 13.93 -2.90 15.61
N THR A 177 13.82 -3.00 16.93
CA THR A 177 14.61 -3.94 17.73
C THR A 177 13.72 -4.95 18.42
N VAL A 178 13.92 -6.23 18.13
CA VAL A 178 13.30 -7.32 18.88
C VAL A 178 14.28 -7.76 19.97
N PHE A 179 13.81 -7.83 21.21
CA PHE A 179 14.64 -8.23 22.36
C PHE A 179 14.02 -9.42 23.09
N ASP A 180 14.88 -10.22 23.73
CA ASP A 180 14.47 -11.32 24.59
C ASP A 180 14.62 -10.88 26.05
N ASP A 181 13.50 -10.68 26.74
CA ASP A 181 13.48 -10.42 28.19
C ASP A 181 13.48 -11.77 28.94
N GLU A 182 14.44 -12.63 28.60
CA GLU A 182 14.70 -13.82 29.40
C GLU A 182 15.22 -13.36 30.76
N VAL A 183 14.37 -13.43 31.79
CA VAL A 183 14.85 -13.46 33.17
C VAL A 183 15.78 -14.65 33.26
N SER A 184 17.10 -14.41 33.33
CA SER A 184 18.10 -15.46 33.45
C SER A 184 17.77 -16.35 34.65
N THR A 185 17.15 -17.52 34.44
CA THR A 185 17.12 -18.58 35.44
C THR A 185 18.48 -19.26 35.58
N ASP A 186 19.45 -18.90 34.74
CA ASP A 186 20.85 -19.31 34.85
C ASP A 186 21.52 -18.88 36.18
N GLY A 187 20.83 -18.11 37.03
CA GLY A 187 21.25 -17.75 38.38
C GLY A 187 20.70 -18.61 39.52
N ILE A 188 19.69 -19.48 39.33
CA ILE A 188 19.37 -20.50 40.33
C ILE A 188 20.40 -21.62 40.22
N SER A 189 21.57 -21.36 40.81
CA SER A 189 22.70 -22.29 40.86
C SER A 189 22.21 -23.72 41.06
N THR A 190 22.72 -24.66 40.26
CA THR A 190 22.52 -26.10 40.53
C THR A 190 22.93 -26.47 41.96
N THR A 191 23.80 -25.68 42.60
CA THR A 191 24.10 -25.80 44.03
C THR A 191 22.93 -25.41 44.93
N LEU A 192 22.05 -24.48 44.55
CA LEU A 192 20.88 -24.10 45.34
C LEU A 192 19.83 -25.22 45.33
N TRP A 193 19.56 -25.82 44.16
CA TRP A 193 18.71 -27.01 44.08
C TRP A 193 19.33 -28.23 44.77
N ALA A 194 20.65 -28.43 44.64
CA ALA A 194 21.36 -29.48 45.37
C ALA A 194 21.33 -29.25 46.89
N VAL A 195 21.47 -28.00 47.36
CA VAL A 195 21.37 -27.64 48.79
C VAL A 195 19.95 -27.86 49.29
N ILE A 196 18.92 -27.46 48.53
CA ILE A 196 17.51 -27.74 48.87
C ILE A 196 17.27 -29.25 48.96
N LEU A 197 17.77 -30.04 48.00
CA LEU A 197 17.67 -31.50 48.02
C LEU A 197 18.39 -32.12 49.23
N ILE A 198 19.61 -31.66 49.53
CA ILE A 198 20.40 -32.12 50.69
C ILE A 198 19.70 -31.79 51.99
N VAL A 199 19.17 -30.57 52.15
CA VAL A 199 18.42 -30.16 53.35
C VAL A 199 17.18 -31.03 53.53
N VAL A 200 16.42 -31.30 52.47
CA VAL A 200 15.25 -32.19 52.52
C VAL A 200 15.66 -33.61 52.92
N LEU A 201 16.72 -34.16 52.35
CA LEU A 201 17.22 -35.50 52.70
C LEU A 201 17.71 -35.58 54.15
N VAL A 202 18.40 -34.54 54.64
CA VAL A 202 18.84 -34.45 56.05
C VAL A 202 17.64 -34.38 56.99
N VAL A 203 16.62 -33.58 56.67
CA VAL A 203 15.40 -33.49 57.48
C VAL A 203 14.68 -34.84 57.54
N ILE A 204 14.56 -35.54 56.40
CA ILE A 204 13.95 -36.88 56.34
C ILE A 204 14.75 -37.87 57.18
N ALA A 205 16.09 -37.87 57.07
CA ALA A 205 16.96 -38.76 57.83
C ALA A 205 16.90 -38.49 59.34
N VAL A 206 16.92 -37.22 59.75
CA VAL A 206 16.78 -36.81 61.16
C VAL A 206 15.41 -37.23 61.69
N PHE A 207 14.33 -36.99 60.94
CA PHE A 207 12.98 -37.39 61.33
C PHE A 207 12.85 -38.91 61.44
N GLY A 208 13.40 -39.66 60.48
CA GLY A 208 13.47 -41.12 60.52
C GLY A 208 14.25 -41.65 61.72
N TYR A 209 15.40 -41.03 62.04
CA TYR A 209 16.21 -41.38 63.22
C TYR A 209 15.50 -41.08 64.54
N LEU A 210 14.81 -39.94 64.65
CA LEU A 210 14.02 -39.58 65.82
C LEU A 210 12.84 -40.55 66.04
N LEU A 211 12.20 -41.00 64.96
CA LEU A 211 11.16 -42.02 65.03
C LEU A 211 11.73 -43.40 65.41
N TRP A 212 12.89 -43.77 64.87
CA TRP A 212 13.56 -45.03 65.17
C TRP A 212 14.01 -45.12 66.64
N THR A 213 14.63 -44.07 67.16
CA THR A 213 15.07 -43.98 68.57
C THR A 213 13.90 -43.97 69.55
N ARG A 214 12.80 -43.28 69.23
CA ARG A 214 11.56 -43.34 70.03
C ARG A 214 10.96 -44.74 70.08
N LYS A 215 11.03 -45.50 68.98
CA LYS A 215 10.52 -46.88 68.94
C LYS A 215 11.39 -47.85 69.75
N HIS A 216 12.70 -47.65 69.80
CA HIS A 216 13.63 -48.57 70.49
C HIS A 216 13.80 -48.26 71.99
N ASN A 217 13.59 -47.01 72.42
CA ASN A 217 13.67 -46.62 73.83
C ASN A 217 12.34 -46.75 74.59
N ALA A 218 11.32 -47.37 73.99
CA ALA A 218 9.99 -47.58 74.57
C ALA A 218 9.75 -49.04 75.03
N LEU A 219 10.81 -49.81 75.27
CA LEU A 219 10.80 -51.15 75.88
C LEU A 219 11.46 -51.13 77.25
#